data_AF-A0A2V9D8A5-F1
#
_entry.id   AF-A0A2V9D8A5-F1
#
_cell.length_a   1.000
_cell.length_b   1.000
_cell.length_c   1.000
_cell.angle_alpha   90.00
_cell.angle_beta   90.00
_cell.angle_gamma   90.00
#
_symmetry.space_group_name_H-M   'P 1'
#
loop_
_entity.id
_entity.type
_entity.pdbx_description
1 polymer ?
#
loop_
_entity_poly.entity_id
_entity_poly.type
_entity_poly.pdbx_seq_one_letter_code
_entity_poly.pdbx_strand_id
1 'polypeptide(L)'
;MTNRRQAALKSWKTRRVRDAFAKARAAEAASKEALRIYCQKHGWRVAFVEGATGAPRTGIVDAVMFRISPKNADLLDVRLVQLKGGKAGVSGLEIARLKNAAKDATVNWIVAAFDGESLHLLPDAENREE
;
A
#
# COMPACT_ATOMS: atom_id res chain seq x y z
N MET A 1 21.85 -33.90 29.17
CA MET A 1 20.57 -33.26 29.58
C MET A 1 20.47 -31.82 29.06
N THR A 2 20.38 -31.61 27.74
CA THR A 2 20.47 -30.24 27.15
C THR A 2 19.31 -29.90 26.21
N ASN A 3 18.40 -30.85 25.97
CA ASN A 3 17.42 -30.76 24.88
C ASN A 3 16.12 -30.01 25.27
N ARG A 4 15.59 -30.23 26.48
CA ARG A 4 14.34 -29.58 26.94
C ARG A 4 14.46 -28.05 27.08
N ARG A 5 15.60 -27.55 27.57
CA ARG A 5 15.83 -26.11 27.78
C ARG A 5 15.98 -25.36 26.45
N GLN A 6 16.66 -25.96 25.47
CA GLN A 6 16.77 -25.40 24.11
C GLN A 6 15.42 -25.41 23.37
N ALA A 7 14.63 -26.48 23.49
CA ALA A 7 13.29 -26.55 22.93
C ALA A 7 12.33 -25.50 23.54
N ALA A 8 12.38 -25.29 24.85
CA ALA A 8 11.60 -24.26 25.54
C ALA A 8 12.01 -22.84 25.10
N LEU A 9 13.31 -22.55 24.99
CA LEU A 9 13.81 -21.27 24.47
C LEU A 9 13.39 -21.02 23.02
N LYS A 10 13.43 -22.05 22.16
CA LYS A 10 12.98 -21.96 20.76
C LYS A 10 11.47 -21.66 20.70
N SER A 11 10.66 -22.41 21.45
CA SER A 11 9.21 -22.22 21.52
C SER A 11 8.84 -20.80 22.00
N TRP A 12 9.50 -20.32 23.06
CA TRP A 12 9.29 -18.97 23.57
C TRP A 12 9.68 -17.88 22.56
N LYS A 13 10.83 -18.02 21.88
CA LYS A 13 11.24 -17.09 20.80
C LYS A 13 10.22 -17.08 19.66
N THR A 14 9.78 -18.24 19.19
CA THR A 14 8.78 -18.35 18.12
C THR A 14 7.45 -17.72 18.51
N ARG A 15 6.97 -17.97 19.73
CA ARG A 15 5.75 -17.35 20.26
C ARG A 15 5.86 -15.82 20.27
N ARG A 16 6.99 -15.28 20.74
CA ARG A 16 7.22 -13.83 20.78
C ARG A 16 7.26 -13.19 19.39
N VAL A 17 7.86 -13.87 18.40
CA VAL A 17 7.85 -13.41 16.99
C VAL A 17 6.43 -13.42 16.43
N ARG A 18 5.65 -14.49 16.69
CA ARG A 18 4.26 -14.60 16.25
C ARG A 18 3.38 -13.51 16.88
N ASP A 19 3.55 -13.23 18.17
CA ASP A 19 2.82 -12.18 18.87
C ASP A 19 3.18 -10.78 18.35
N ALA A 20 4.46 -10.52 18.05
CA ALA A 20 4.89 -9.28 17.43
C ALA A 20 4.29 -9.11 16.02
N PHE A 21 4.25 -10.18 15.24
CA PHE A 21 3.63 -10.19 13.91
C PHE A 21 2.12 -9.93 13.98
N ALA A 22 1.42 -10.57 14.92
CA ALA A 22 -0.01 -10.34 15.15
C ALA A 22 -0.30 -8.86 15.53
N LYS A 23 0.52 -8.27 16.40
CA LYS A 23 0.41 -6.84 16.76
C LYS A 23 0.68 -5.92 15.58
N ALA A 24 1.70 -6.21 14.77
CA ALA A 24 2.00 -5.44 13.57
C ALA A 24 0.84 -5.48 12.57
N ARG A 25 0.27 -6.67 12.33
CA ARG A 25 -0.91 -6.86 11.47
C ARG A 25 -2.14 -6.12 11.98
N ALA A 26 -2.40 -6.15 13.28
CA ALA A 26 -3.51 -5.42 13.88
C ALA A 26 -3.34 -3.90 13.74
N ALA A 27 -2.12 -3.39 13.97
CA ALA A 27 -1.81 -1.98 13.79
C ALA A 27 -1.93 -1.55 12.32
N GLU A 28 -1.45 -2.38 11.38
CA GLU A 28 -1.60 -2.16 9.95
C GLU A 28 -3.08 -2.11 9.54
N ALA A 29 -3.88 -3.08 9.98
CA ALA A 29 -5.31 -3.13 9.71
C ALA A 29 -6.04 -1.88 10.24
N ALA A 30 -5.71 -1.45 11.47
CA ALA A 30 -6.27 -0.23 12.05
C ALA A 30 -5.88 1.03 11.25
N SER A 31 -4.61 1.14 10.82
CA SER A 31 -4.16 2.27 9.99
C SER A 31 -4.84 2.29 8.62
N LYS A 32 -5.05 1.12 8.00
CA LYS A 32 -5.82 0.99 6.75
C LYS A 32 -7.26 1.45 6.92
N GLU A 33 -7.91 1.02 7.99
CA GLU A 33 -9.30 1.37 8.25
C GLU A 33 -9.47 2.86 8.56
N ALA A 34 -8.58 3.43 9.37
CA ALA A 34 -8.56 4.87 9.60
C ALA A 34 -8.39 5.67 8.30
N LEU A 35 -7.52 5.19 7.39
CA LEU A 35 -7.34 5.82 6.08
C LEU A 35 -8.60 5.71 5.21
N ARG A 36 -9.29 4.56 5.19
CA ARG A 36 -10.56 4.40 4.46
C ARG A 36 -11.61 5.40 4.94
N ILE A 37 -11.80 5.49 6.26
CA ILE A 37 -12.77 6.40 6.87
C ILE A 37 -12.43 7.86 6.51
N TYR A 38 -11.16 8.25 6.60
CA TYR A 38 -10.71 9.57 6.17
C TYR A 38 -11.03 9.80 4.69
N CYS A 39 -10.68 8.86 3.81
CA CYS A 39 -10.90 8.99 2.39
C CYS A 39 -12.39 9.15 2.06
N GLN A 40 -13.25 8.30 2.62
CA GLN A 40 -14.70 8.38 2.43
C GLN A 40 -15.26 9.74 2.87
N LYS A 41 -14.85 10.24 4.04
CA LYS A 41 -15.30 11.53 4.56
C LYS A 41 -14.87 12.72 3.68
N HIS A 42 -13.73 12.61 3.01
CA HIS A 42 -13.11 13.71 2.26
C HIS A 42 -13.20 13.56 0.74
N GLY A 43 -14.02 12.63 0.25
CA GLY A 43 -14.26 12.42 -1.18
C GLY A 43 -13.09 11.78 -1.94
N TRP A 44 -12.22 11.06 -1.22
CA TRP A 44 -11.13 10.30 -1.80
C TRP A 44 -11.51 8.85 -2.00
N ARG A 45 -10.97 8.25 -3.05
CA ARG A 45 -10.84 6.80 -3.20
C ARG A 45 -9.46 6.38 -2.75
N VAL A 46 -9.33 5.14 -2.28
CA VAL A 46 -8.05 4.58 -1.83
C VAL A 46 -7.91 3.13 -2.29
N ALA A 47 -6.72 2.80 -2.79
CA ALA A 47 -6.31 1.44 -3.10
C ALA A 47 -5.06 1.09 -2.28
N PHE A 48 -5.09 -0.07 -1.60
CA PHE A 48 -3.96 -0.55 -0.81
C PHE A 48 -3.06 -1.43 -1.69
N VAL A 49 -1.74 -1.20 -1.60
CA VAL A 49 -0.74 -1.90 -2.40
C VAL A 49 -0.28 -3.14 -1.65
N GLU A 50 -1.09 -4.21 -1.71
CA GLU A 50 -0.77 -5.49 -1.08
C GLU A 50 -0.08 -6.44 -2.09
N GLY A 51 0.85 -7.28 -1.61
CA GLY A 51 1.31 -8.42 -2.41
C GLY A 51 0.18 -9.45 -2.56
N ALA A 52 0.13 -10.21 -3.68
CA ALA A 52 -0.91 -11.21 -3.92
C ALA A 52 -1.02 -12.29 -2.81
N THR A 53 0.05 -12.46 -2.02
CA THR A 53 0.14 -13.38 -0.88
C THR A 53 -0.11 -12.71 0.47
N GLY A 54 -0.51 -11.43 0.49
CA GLY A 54 -0.62 -10.62 1.70
C GLY A 54 0.72 -10.34 2.39
N ALA A 55 1.86 -10.69 1.75
CA ALA A 55 3.19 -10.34 2.23
C ALA A 55 3.41 -8.83 2.05
N PRO A 56 3.98 -8.13 3.06
CA PRO A 56 4.32 -6.72 2.94
C PRO A 56 5.21 -6.52 1.72
N ARG A 57 4.82 -5.65 0.79
CA ARG A 57 5.77 -5.17 -0.21
C ARG A 57 6.84 -4.40 0.53
N THR A 58 8.10 -4.57 0.14
CA THR A 58 9.25 -3.83 0.69
C THR A 58 9.29 -2.36 0.22
N GLY A 59 8.28 -1.92 -0.53
CA GLY A 59 8.16 -0.55 -1.04
C GLY A 59 7.78 0.45 0.04
N ILE A 60 8.08 1.73 -0.21
CA ILE A 60 7.74 2.85 0.69
C ILE A 60 6.25 3.26 0.60
N VAL A 61 5.54 2.78 -0.43
CA VAL A 61 4.14 3.12 -0.72
C VAL A 61 3.25 1.95 -0.30
N ASP A 62 2.40 2.19 0.69
CA ASP A 62 1.42 1.23 1.22
C ASP A 62 0.04 1.38 0.57
N ALA A 63 -0.29 2.59 0.11
CA ALA A 63 -1.55 2.88 -0.55
C ALA A 63 -1.43 4.03 -1.56
N VAL A 64 -2.37 4.08 -2.48
CA VAL A 64 -2.60 5.22 -3.37
C VAL A 64 -3.98 5.77 -3.06
N MET A 65 -4.07 7.05 -2.69
CA MET A 65 -5.36 7.75 -2.64
C MET A 65 -5.50 8.65 -3.87
N PHE A 66 -6.71 8.71 -4.41
CA PHE A 66 -6.97 9.49 -5.60
C PHE A 66 -8.39 10.02 -5.61
N ARG A 67 -8.60 11.14 -6.29
CA ARG A 67 -9.93 11.70 -6.58
C ARG A 67 -9.87 12.60 -7.79
N ILE A 68 -11.02 12.78 -8.42
CA ILE A 68 -11.22 13.92 -9.30
C ILE A 68 -11.31 15.17 -8.43
N SER A 69 -10.58 16.22 -8.81
CA SER A 69 -10.56 17.48 -8.08
C SER A 69 -11.97 18.05 -8.00
N PRO A 70 -12.46 18.45 -6.81
CA PRO A 70 -13.77 19.07 -6.67
C PRO A 70 -13.94 20.36 -7.49
N LYS A 71 -12.83 20.98 -7.91
CA LYS A 71 -12.81 22.23 -8.68
C LYS A 71 -12.63 22.03 -10.18
N ASN A 72 -12.16 20.86 -10.63
CA ASN A 72 -11.89 20.56 -12.03
C ASN A 72 -12.08 19.05 -12.29
N ALA A 73 -13.07 18.72 -13.11
CA ALA A 73 -13.42 17.34 -13.43
C ALA A 73 -12.32 16.58 -14.20
N ASP A 74 -11.42 17.29 -14.86
CA ASP A 74 -10.33 16.71 -15.65
C ASP A 74 -9.05 16.54 -14.83
N LEU A 75 -8.99 17.07 -13.60
CA LEU A 75 -7.81 16.96 -12.75
C LEU A 75 -7.94 15.77 -11.80
N LEU A 76 -7.10 14.76 -12.03
CA LEU A 76 -6.92 13.65 -11.09
C LEU A 76 -5.86 14.02 -10.04
N ASP A 77 -6.26 14.17 -8.78
CA ASP A 77 -5.36 14.36 -7.64
C ASP A 77 -4.98 12.97 -7.11
N VAL A 78 -3.69 12.62 -7.17
CA VAL A 78 -3.15 11.33 -6.73
C VAL A 78 -2.11 11.57 -5.63
N ARG A 79 -2.18 10.79 -4.55
CA ARG A 79 -1.20 10.82 -3.47
C ARG A 79 -0.73 9.42 -3.14
N LEU A 80 0.59 9.27 -3.09
CA LEU A 80 1.24 8.08 -2.55
C LEU A 80 1.26 8.16 -1.03
N VAL A 81 0.87 7.07 -0.38
CA VAL A 81 0.68 7.03 1.06
C VAL A 81 1.57 5.96 1.65
N GLN A 82 2.36 6.35 2.65
CA GLN A 82 2.99 5.42 3.57
C GLN A 82 2.14 5.34 4.85
N LEU A 83 1.75 4.14 5.25
CA LEU A 83 1.05 3.89 6.50
C LEU A 83 2.05 3.73 7.64
N LYS A 84 1.69 4.30 8.79
CA LYS A 84 2.44 4.15 10.03
C LYS A 84 1.55 3.49 11.07
N GLY A 85 2.10 2.50 11.78
CA GLY A 85 1.42 1.83 12.87
C GLY A 85 1.80 2.43 14.23
N GLY A 86 0.80 2.68 15.08
CA GLY A 86 1.01 3.02 16.50
C GLY A 86 1.80 4.32 16.72
N LYS A 87 2.77 4.29 17.65
CA LYS A 87 3.61 5.45 18.02
C LYS A 87 4.84 5.63 17.10
N ALA A 88 4.88 4.95 15.95
CA ALA A 88 6.00 5.06 15.03
C ALA A 88 6.08 6.49 14.46
N GLY A 89 7.21 7.15 14.68
CA GLY A 89 7.47 8.47 14.10
C GLY A 89 7.67 8.41 12.58
N VAL A 90 7.76 9.60 11.98
CA VAL A 90 8.16 9.79 10.59
C VAL A 90 9.61 10.26 10.57
N SER A 91 10.48 9.55 9.87
CA SER A 91 11.89 9.94 9.72
C SER A 91 12.12 10.76 8.44
N GLY A 92 13.17 11.58 8.43
CA GLY A 92 13.56 12.37 7.24
C GLY A 92 13.91 11.48 6.04
N LEU A 93 14.51 10.30 6.28
CA LEU A 93 14.82 9.33 5.23
C LEU A 93 13.54 8.78 4.58
N GLU A 94 12.51 8.48 5.37
CA GLU A 94 11.24 7.99 4.83
C GLU A 94 10.53 9.07 4.00
N ILE A 95 10.55 10.32 4.45
CA ILE A 95 10.02 11.45 3.67
C ILE A 95 10.76 11.57 2.33
N ALA A 96 12.09 11.48 2.34
CA ALA A 96 12.88 11.55 1.11
C ALA A 96 12.55 10.39 0.16
N ARG A 97 12.41 9.16 0.69
CA ARG A 97 12.03 7.99 -0.12
C ARG A 97 10.63 8.12 -0.71
N LEU A 98 9.65 8.61 0.05
CA LEU A 98 8.28 8.82 -0.45
C LEU A 98 8.21 9.95 -1.48
N LYS A 99 8.99 11.02 -1.29
CA LYS A 99 9.14 12.10 -2.29
C LYS A 99 9.73 11.59 -3.60
N ASN A 100 10.78 10.76 -3.53
CA ASN A 100 11.36 10.15 -4.72
C ASN A 100 10.35 9.23 -5.41
N ALA A 101 9.63 8.39 -4.65
CA ALA A 101 8.57 7.55 -5.20
C ALA A 101 7.46 8.37 -5.90
N ALA A 102 7.11 9.55 -5.36
CA ALA A 102 6.15 10.45 -5.99
C ALA A 102 6.70 11.11 -7.26
N LYS A 103 8.01 11.43 -7.30
CA LYS A 103 8.68 11.95 -8.49
C LYS A 103 8.77 10.91 -9.60
N ASP A 104 9.02 9.66 -9.23
CA ASP A 104 9.21 8.54 -10.17
C ASP A 104 7.88 7.88 -10.56
N ALA A 105 6.74 8.37 -10.06
CA ALA A 105 5.43 7.86 -10.42
C ALA A 105 5.05 8.24 -11.85
N THR A 106 4.84 7.24 -12.70
CA THR A 106 4.42 7.42 -14.09
C THR A 106 2.90 7.40 -14.21
N VAL A 107 2.32 8.41 -14.85
CA VAL A 107 0.91 8.44 -15.24
C VAL A 107 0.83 8.26 -16.74
N ASN A 108 0.36 7.09 -17.16
CA ASN A 108 0.12 6.75 -18.56
C ASN A 108 -1.39 6.75 -18.81
N TRP A 109 -1.79 6.91 -20.06
CA TRP A 109 -3.18 6.87 -20.48
C TRP A 109 -3.48 5.58 -21.24
N ILE A 110 -4.70 5.08 -21.09
CA ILE A 110 -5.24 3.97 -21.88
C ILE A 110 -6.74 4.17 -22.04
N VAL A 111 -7.27 3.85 -23.21
CA VAL A 111 -8.69 3.77 -23.50
C VAL A 111 -9.10 2.32 -23.39
N ALA A 112 -10.15 2.05 -22.62
CA ALA A 112 -10.73 0.72 -22.50
C ALA A 112 -12.13 0.73 -23.13
N ALA A 113 -12.31 -0.02 -24.22
CA ALA A 113 -13.57 -0.10 -24.96
C ALA A 113 -14.13 -1.52 -24.88
N PHE A 114 -15.37 -1.67 -24.42
CA PHE A 114 -16.07 -2.95 -24.39
C PHE A 114 -17.10 -2.98 -25.54
N ASP A 115 -16.96 -3.94 -26.45
CA ASP A 115 -17.82 -4.06 -27.64
C ASP A 115 -19.08 -4.91 -27.41
N GLY A 116 -19.27 -5.42 -26.19
CA GLY A 116 -20.34 -6.36 -25.84
C GLY A 116 -19.84 -7.79 -25.63
N GLU A 117 -18.63 -8.12 -26.11
CA GLU A 117 -18.03 -9.45 -25.99
C GLU A 117 -16.64 -9.39 -25.36
N SER A 118 -15.80 -8.44 -25.78
CA SER A 118 -14.39 -8.33 -25.42
C SER A 118 -14.00 -6.90 -25.01
N LEU A 119 -13.01 -6.81 -24.13
CA LEU A 119 -12.40 -5.54 -23.71
C LEU A 119 -11.17 -5.26 -24.58
N HIS A 120 -11.19 -4.15 -25.29
CA HIS A 120 -10.09 -3.65 -26.13
C HIS A 120 -9.38 -2.50 -25.41
N LEU A 121 -8.05 -2.47 -25.47
CA LEU A 121 -7.22 -1.47 -24.80
C LEU A 121 -6.38 -0.70 -25.83
N LEU A 122 -6.31 0.63 -25.72
CA LEU A 122 -5.55 1.49 -26.64
C LEU A 122 -4.78 2.59 -25.88
N PRO A 123 -3.45 2.69 -26.02
CA PRO A 123 -2.57 1.74 -26.70
C PRO A 123 -2.58 0.37 -25.99
N ASP A 124 -2.16 -0.69 -26.68
CA ASP A 124 -2.03 -2.01 -26.06
C ASP A 124 -1.16 -1.92 -24.81
N ALA A 125 -1.63 -2.47 -23.69
CA ALA A 125 -0.96 -2.36 -22.39
C ALA A 125 0.44 -3.00 -22.36
N GLU A 126 0.77 -3.82 -23.35
CA GLU A 126 2.08 -4.48 -23.51
C GLU A 126 3.08 -3.63 -24.31
N ASN A 127 2.62 -2.64 -25.08
CA ASN A 127 3.48 -1.72 -25.82
C ASN A 127 3.91 -0.58 -24.89
N ARG A 128 4.90 -0.86 -24.04
CA ARG A 128 5.64 0.19 -23.35
C ARG A 128 6.59 0.83 -24.36
N GLU A 129 6.27 2.03 -24.83
CA GLU A 129 7.28 2.86 -25.49
C GLU A 129 8.38 3.16 -24.46
N GLU A 130 9.59 2.67 -24.73
CA GLU A 130 10.83 2.98 -24.00
C GLU A 130 11.34 4.39 -24.33
#